data_AF-C7YN59-F1
#
_entry.id   AF-C7YN59-F1
#
_cell.length_a   1.000
_cell.length_b   1.000
_cell.length_c   1.000
_cell.angle_alpha   90.00
_cell.angle_beta   90.00
_cell.angle_gamma   90.00
#
_symmetry.space_group_name_H-M   'P 1'
#
loop_
_entity.id
_entity.type
_entity.pdbx_description
1 polymer ?
#
loop_
_entity_poly.entity_id
_entity_poly.type
_entity_poly.pdbx_seq_one_letter_code
_entity_poly.pdbx_strand_id
1 'polypeptide(L)'
;MEKRLFLTASIRQEDTSSCLLLPSTKYEFARHKGLYVPKDIFKKVESDYSERKAVEKEKWLQKLDKAYPNMPSKDRAEICRLCSSQFLKLKIDQRDIAILHHVQDRYTALKGLSWDRQSMEVVAKARQEADKILSVWRGRD
;
A
#
# COMPACT_ATOMS: atom_id res chain seq x y z
N MET A 1 17.81 25.77 -18.81
CA MET A 1 16.40 25.46 -18.44
C MET A 1 16.40 24.18 -17.62
N GLU A 2 16.42 24.28 -16.29
CA GLU A 2 16.35 23.11 -15.41
C GLU A 2 14.88 22.77 -15.10
N LYS A 3 14.49 21.52 -15.40
CA LYS A 3 13.15 21.00 -15.13
C LYS A 3 13.04 20.63 -13.65
N ARG A 4 12.08 21.25 -12.95
CA ARG A 4 11.79 21.08 -11.52
C ARG A 4 10.75 19.97 -11.35
N LEU A 5 11.00 19.01 -10.45
CA LEU A 5 10.05 17.97 -10.03
C LEU A 5 9.75 18.19 -8.55
N PHE A 6 8.47 18.32 -8.20
CA PHE A 6 8.00 18.62 -6.85
C PHE A 6 7.24 17.41 -6.28
N LEU A 7 7.55 17.03 -5.04
CA LEU A 7 6.81 16.01 -4.27
C LEU A 7 6.09 16.69 -3.11
N THR A 8 4.76 16.50 -3.06
CA THR A 8 3.90 16.96 -1.96
C THR A 8 3.91 15.96 -0.81
N ALA A 9 4.47 16.34 0.33
CA ALA A 9 4.32 15.60 1.59
C ALA A 9 3.48 16.41 2.57
N SER A 10 2.37 15.81 3.05
CA SER A 10 1.50 16.39 4.07
C SER A 10 1.96 15.89 5.44
N ILE A 11 2.58 16.76 6.23
CA ILE A 11 2.99 16.46 7.61
C ILE A 11 2.10 17.27 8.54
N ARG A 12 1.32 16.55 9.37
CA ARG A 12 0.52 17.11 10.47
C ARG A 12 1.47 17.60 11.57
N GLN A 13 1.11 18.75 12.09
CA GLN A 13 1.86 19.63 12.97
C GLN A 13 1.51 19.29 14.43
N GLU A 14 2.49 18.96 15.27
CA GLU A 14 2.37 19.06 16.73
C GLU A 14 3.66 19.68 17.31
N ASP A 15 3.42 20.84 17.93
CA ASP A 15 4.18 21.65 18.88
C ASP A 15 5.66 21.37 19.17
N THR A 16 6.48 22.37 18.85
CA THR A 16 7.51 22.86 19.79
C THR A 16 7.83 24.31 19.49
N SER A 17 7.68 25.14 20.53
CA SER A 17 7.81 26.58 20.54
C SER A 17 9.26 27.02 20.39
N SER A 18 9.60 27.90 19.43
CA SER A 18 10.85 28.68 19.44
C SER A 18 10.76 29.95 18.58
N CYS A 19 10.89 31.10 19.26
CA CYS A 19 11.39 32.40 18.82
C CYS A 19 10.88 33.07 17.53
N LEU A 20 10.09 34.11 17.75
CA LEU A 20 9.76 35.19 16.81
C LEU A 20 11.03 35.95 16.37
N LEU A 21 11.39 35.81 15.10
CA LEU A 21 12.19 36.80 14.36
C LEU A 21 11.33 37.30 13.21
N LEU A 22 10.83 38.53 13.34
CA LEU A 22 10.16 39.27 12.27
C LEU A 22 11.21 40.07 11.48
N PRO A 23 11.39 39.83 10.18
CA PRO A 23 11.87 40.85 9.27
C PRO A 23 10.66 41.48 8.58
N SER A 24 10.39 42.73 8.94
CA SER A 24 9.57 43.66 8.19
C SER A 24 10.16 43.86 6.80
N THR A 25 9.56 43.30 5.74
CA THR A 25 9.68 43.80 4.36
C THR A 25 8.68 43.09 3.45
N LYS A 26 8.02 43.89 2.62
CA LYS A 26 6.94 43.52 1.71
C LYS A 26 7.46 42.64 0.57
N TYR A 27 7.46 41.33 0.76
CA TYR A 27 7.49 40.35 -0.33
C TYR A 27 6.63 39.16 0.08
N GLU A 28 5.43 39.08 -0.49
CA GLU A 28 4.61 37.87 -0.43
C GLU A 28 5.33 36.73 -1.16
N PHE A 29 6.16 35.98 -0.44
CA PHE A 29 6.54 34.65 -0.87
C PHE A 29 5.31 33.76 -0.76
N ALA A 30 4.61 33.65 -1.89
CA ALA A 30 3.52 32.72 -2.09
C ALA A 30 3.87 31.35 -1.50
N ARG A 31 3.11 30.94 -0.47
CA ARG A 31 2.92 29.57 0.07
C ARG A 31 3.68 28.46 -0.68
N HIS A 32 4.95 28.22 -0.36
CA HIS A 32 5.62 26.97 -0.71
C HIS A 32 5.88 26.19 0.57
N LYS A 33 4.88 25.41 1.01
CA LYS A 33 5.03 24.42 2.08
C LYS A 33 5.83 23.22 1.55
N GLY A 34 7.14 23.36 1.42
CA GLY A 34 8.02 22.27 1.00
C GLY A 34 9.45 22.52 1.46
N LEU A 35 10.07 21.50 2.05
CA LEU A 35 11.49 21.53 2.40
C LEU A 35 12.31 21.35 1.12
N TYR A 36 13.24 22.25 0.83
CA TYR A 36 14.19 22.04 -0.27
C TYR A 36 15.13 20.87 0.09
N VAL A 37 15.20 19.87 -0.78
CA VAL A 37 16.11 18.74 -0.64
C VAL A 37 17.11 18.76 -1.80
N PRO A 38 18.43 18.83 -1.54
CA PRO A 38 19.44 18.75 -2.59
C PRO A 38 19.29 17.48 -3.45
N LYS A 39 19.54 17.60 -4.74
CA LYS A 39 19.33 16.50 -5.73
C LYS A 39 20.08 15.22 -5.37
N ASP A 40 21.29 15.35 -4.85
CA ASP A 40 22.11 14.18 -4.49
C ASP A 40 21.56 13.46 -3.27
N ILE A 41 21.02 14.20 -2.30
CA ILE A 41 20.30 13.64 -1.15
C ILE A 41 19.03 12.94 -1.61
N PHE A 42 18.28 13.56 -2.53
CA PHE A 42 17.07 12.95 -3.09
C PHE A 42 17.38 11.62 -3.78
N LYS A 43 18.36 11.59 -4.68
CA LYS A 43 18.78 10.37 -5.38
C LYS A 43 19.23 9.27 -4.42
N LYS A 44 19.98 9.64 -3.38
CA LYS A 44 20.41 8.69 -2.35
C LYS A 44 19.21 8.07 -1.63
N VAL A 45 18.27 8.91 -1.18
CA VAL A 45 17.05 8.45 -0.50
C VAL A 45 16.17 7.60 -1.43
N GLU A 46 16.07 7.96 -2.70
CA GLU A 46 15.33 7.19 -3.70
C GLU A 46 15.95 5.80 -3.94
N SER A 47 17.28 5.72 -4.01
CA SER A 47 18.02 4.45 -4.11
C SER A 47 17.80 3.59 -2.86
N ASP A 48 18.06 4.16 -1.68
CA ASP A 48 17.90 3.47 -0.39
C ASP A 48 16.45 2.97 -0.21
N TYR A 49 15.47 3.76 -0.65
CA TYR A 49 14.07 3.38 -0.63
C TYR A 49 13.79 2.20 -1.57
N SER A 50 14.32 2.24 -2.80
CA SER A 50 14.13 1.21 -3.81
C SER A 50 14.74 -0.12 -3.38
N GLU A 51 15.92 -0.10 -2.77
CA GLU A 51 16.58 -1.27 -2.21
C GLU A 51 15.77 -1.88 -1.06
N ARG A 52 15.35 -1.07 -0.09
CA ARG A 52 14.50 -1.53 1.03
C ARG A 52 13.19 -2.12 0.53
N LYS A 53 12.58 -1.49 -0.49
CA LYS A 53 11.36 -1.97 -1.13
C LYS A 53 11.57 -3.34 -1.76
N ALA A 54 12.68 -3.55 -2.46
CA ALA A 54 13.01 -4.84 -3.07
C ALA A 54 13.19 -5.95 -2.01
N VAL A 55 13.98 -5.69 -0.96
CA VAL A 55 14.26 -6.66 0.11
C VAL A 55 12.98 -7.12 0.82
N GLU A 56 12.12 -6.18 1.19
CA GLU A 56 10.88 -6.52 1.88
C GLU A 56 9.82 -7.13 0.95
N LYS A 57 9.80 -6.76 -0.34
CA LYS A 57 8.96 -7.44 -1.33
C LYS A 57 9.34 -8.92 -1.43
N GLU A 58 10.64 -9.22 -1.44
CA GLU A 58 11.16 -10.58 -1.46
C GLU A 58 10.76 -11.35 -0.18
N LYS A 59 10.99 -10.76 1.00
CA LYS A 59 10.53 -11.35 2.28
C LYS A 59 9.03 -11.62 2.29
N TRP A 60 8.24 -10.72 1.71
CA TRP A 60 6.79 -10.88 1.62
C TRP A 60 6.41 -12.04 0.70
N LEU A 61 7.04 -12.15 -0.48
CA LEU A 61 6.84 -13.28 -1.38
C LEU A 61 7.13 -14.61 -0.69
N GLN A 62 8.25 -14.70 0.03
CA GLN A 62 8.60 -15.91 0.78
C GLN A 62 7.56 -16.25 1.87
N LYS A 63 7.06 -15.23 2.59
CA LYS A 63 5.97 -15.44 3.57
C LYS A 63 4.68 -15.91 2.89
N LEU A 64 4.35 -15.34 1.74
CA LEU A 64 3.16 -15.70 0.97
C LEU A 64 3.26 -17.15 0.47
N ASP A 65 4.40 -17.54 -0.07
CA ASP A 65 4.69 -18.89 -0.54
C ASP A 65 4.60 -19.92 0.58
N LYS A 66 5.10 -19.56 1.78
CA LYS A 66 4.98 -20.40 2.96
C LYS A 66 3.54 -20.53 3.45
N ALA A 67 2.78 -19.44 3.43
CA ALA A 67 1.41 -19.42 3.95
C ALA A 67 0.40 -20.05 2.98
N TYR A 68 0.64 -19.96 1.68
CA TYR A 68 -0.25 -20.42 0.62
C TYR A 68 0.51 -21.18 -0.48
N PRO A 69 1.06 -22.37 -0.16
CA PRO A 69 1.91 -23.13 -1.08
C PRO A 69 1.19 -23.51 -2.38
N ASN A 70 -0.13 -23.77 -2.31
CA ASN A 70 -0.95 -24.19 -3.44
C ASN A 70 -1.62 -23.01 -4.18
N MET A 71 -1.25 -21.76 -3.86
CA MET A 71 -1.79 -20.59 -4.55
C MET A 71 -1.40 -20.59 -6.03
N PRO A 72 -2.37 -20.40 -6.97
CA PRO A 72 -2.07 -20.26 -8.39
C PRO A 72 -1.09 -19.12 -8.67
N SER A 73 -0.15 -19.34 -9.58
CA SER A 73 0.91 -18.38 -9.91
C SER A 73 0.37 -17.02 -10.37
N LYS A 74 -0.75 -17.00 -11.11
CA LYS A 74 -1.40 -15.76 -11.58
C LYS A 74 -1.97 -14.94 -10.43
N ASP A 75 -2.52 -15.56 -9.40
CA ASP A 75 -3.04 -14.86 -8.21
C ASP A 75 -1.89 -14.37 -7.33
N ARG A 76 -0.86 -15.18 -7.19
CA ARG A 76 0.36 -14.82 -6.45
C ARG A 76 1.00 -13.55 -7.00
N ALA A 77 1.16 -13.47 -8.32
CA ALA A 77 1.71 -12.29 -8.98
C ALA A 77 0.85 -11.03 -8.74
N GLU A 78 -0.48 -11.18 -8.83
CA GLU A 78 -1.42 -10.08 -8.66
C GLU A 78 -1.50 -9.58 -7.22
N ILE A 79 -1.59 -10.49 -6.25
CA ILE A 79 -1.55 -10.17 -4.81
C ILE A 79 -0.22 -9.48 -4.47
N CYS A 80 0.90 -10.01 -4.97
CA CYS A 80 2.21 -9.38 -4.78
C CYS A 80 2.24 -7.95 -5.36
N ARG A 81 1.68 -7.74 -6.56
CA ARG A 81 1.56 -6.41 -7.19
C ARG A 81 0.73 -5.45 -6.33
N LEU A 82 -0.43 -5.88 -5.86
CA LEU A 82 -1.33 -5.09 -5.03
C LEU A 82 -0.66 -4.68 -3.70
N CYS A 83 -0.09 -5.64 -2.97
CA CYS A 83 0.58 -5.37 -1.71
C CYS A 83 1.87 -4.54 -1.88
N SER A 84 2.59 -4.72 -2.99
CA SER A 84 3.80 -3.94 -3.29
C SER A 84 3.51 -2.47 -3.66
N SER A 85 2.31 -2.16 -4.15
CA SER A 85 1.91 -0.79 -4.46
C SER A 85 1.62 0.05 -3.20
N GLN A 86 1.18 -0.62 -2.13
CA GLN A 86 0.84 -0.01 -0.85
C GLN A 86 1.89 -0.30 0.23
N PHE A 87 3.10 -0.62 -0.21
CA PHE A 87 4.20 -1.21 0.56
C PHE A 87 4.57 -0.49 1.87
N LEU A 88 4.36 0.83 1.96
CA LEU A 88 4.60 1.61 3.19
C LEU A 88 3.37 1.79 4.10
N LYS A 89 2.18 1.38 3.65
CA LYS A 89 0.91 1.72 4.30
C LYS A 89 0.21 0.53 4.93
N LEU A 90 0.49 -0.70 4.47
CA LEU A 90 -0.25 -1.86 4.91
C LEU A 90 0.43 -2.63 6.06
N LYS A 91 -0.23 -2.66 7.22
CA LYS A 91 0.06 -3.59 8.32
C LYS A 91 -0.23 -5.03 7.87
N ILE A 92 0.35 -6.02 8.57
CA ILE A 92 0.19 -7.45 8.25
C ILE A 92 -1.29 -7.84 8.14
N ASP A 93 -2.12 -7.43 9.10
CA ASP A 93 -3.56 -7.72 9.11
C ASP A 93 -4.30 -7.20 7.86
N GLN A 94 -3.85 -6.08 7.31
CA GLN A 94 -4.44 -5.51 6.11
C GLN A 94 -4.05 -6.26 4.83
N ARG A 95 -2.97 -7.05 4.86
CA ARG A 95 -2.56 -7.91 3.74
C ARG A 95 -3.42 -9.16 3.67
N ASP A 96 -3.74 -9.77 4.81
CA ASP A 96 -4.66 -10.91 4.85
C ASP A 96 -6.06 -10.52 4.40
N ILE A 97 -6.51 -9.31 4.80
CA ILE A 97 -7.74 -8.71 4.27
C ILE A 97 -7.63 -8.53 2.74
N ALA A 98 -6.53 -7.99 2.22
CA ALA A 98 -6.36 -7.83 0.77
C ALA A 98 -6.40 -9.16 0.00
N ILE A 99 -5.83 -10.23 0.56
CA ILE A 99 -5.89 -11.58 -0.03
C ILE A 99 -7.33 -12.10 -0.02
N LEU A 100 -8.05 -11.95 1.09
CA LEU A 100 -9.45 -12.35 1.20
C LEU A 100 -10.32 -11.61 0.19
N HIS A 101 -10.19 -10.28 0.09
CA HIS A 101 -10.91 -9.47 -0.87
C HIS A 101 -10.58 -9.88 -2.31
N HIS A 102 -9.31 -10.12 -2.64
CA HIS A 102 -8.90 -10.62 -3.95
C HIS A 102 -9.61 -11.93 -4.30
N VAL A 103 -9.68 -12.87 -3.36
CA VAL A 103 -10.37 -14.15 -3.59
C VAL A 103 -11.87 -13.94 -3.75
N GLN A 104 -12.49 -13.14 -2.89
CA GLN A 104 -13.91 -12.80 -2.97
C GLN A 104 -14.26 -12.18 -4.33
N ASP A 105 -13.55 -11.14 -4.75
CA ASP A 105 -13.82 -10.43 -5.99
C ASP A 105 -13.58 -11.29 -7.24
N ARG A 106 -12.68 -12.27 -7.17
CA ARG A 106 -12.27 -13.03 -8.36
C ARG A 106 -12.95 -14.38 -8.51
N TYR A 107 -13.27 -15.04 -7.40
CA TYR A 107 -13.67 -16.45 -7.37
C TYR A 107 -15.08 -16.69 -6.83
N THR A 108 -15.74 -15.69 -6.28
CA THR A 108 -17.07 -15.85 -5.70
C THR A 108 -18.13 -15.13 -6.52
N ALA A 109 -19.40 -15.34 -6.16
CA ALA A 109 -20.54 -14.65 -6.77
C ALA A 109 -20.47 -13.11 -6.66
N LEU A 110 -19.58 -12.55 -5.83
CA LEU A 110 -19.31 -11.11 -5.73
C LEU A 110 -18.59 -10.52 -6.94
N LYS A 111 -18.05 -11.36 -7.83
CA LYS A 111 -17.28 -10.92 -8.99
C LYS A 111 -18.06 -9.93 -9.85
N GLY A 112 -17.63 -8.67 -9.81
CA GLY A 112 -18.21 -7.59 -10.62
C GLY A 112 -19.48 -6.95 -10.06
N LEU A 113 -19.90 -7.30 -8.83
CA LEU A 113 -21.04 -6.67 -8.15
C LEU A 113 -20.55 -5.61 -7.17
N SER A 114 -21.20 -4.44 -7.14
CA SER A 114 -20.89 -3.40 -6.15
C SER A 114 -21.32 -3.84 -4.75
N TRP A 115 -20.48 -3.59 -3.75
CA TRP A 115 -20.74 -3.94 -2.34
C TRP A 115 -21.98 -3.24 -1.77
N ASP A 116 -22.37 -2.09 -2.33
CA ASP A 116 -23.43 -1.22 -1.82
C ASP A 116 -24.85 -1.76 -2.01
N ARG A 117 -25.06 -2.87 -2.75
CA ARG A 117 -26.41 -3.38 -3.10
C ARG A 117 -26.66 -4.85 -2.79
N GLN A 118 -25.83 -5.48 -1.96
CA GLN A 118 -25.92 -6.93 -1.76
C GLN A 118 -26.62 -7.32 -0.46
N SER A 119 -27.39 -8.40 -0.51
CA SER A 119 -27.96 -8.99 0.70
C SER A 119 -26.85 -9.59 1.56
N MET A 120 -27.03 -9.53 2.89
CA MET A 120 -26.07 -10.12 3.84
C MET A 120 -25.83 -11.60 3.59
N GLU A 121 -26.83 -12.33 3.08
CA GLU A 121 -26.73 -13.75 2.75
C GLU A 121 -25.75 -14.01 1.59
N VAL A 122 -25.76 -13.17 0.55
CA VAL A 122 -24.83 -13.31 -0.58
C VAL A 122 -23.40 -13.04 -0.14
N VAL A 123 -23.20 -12.01 0.68
CA VAL A 123 -21.88 -11.69 1.25
C VAL A 123 -21.37 -12.82 2.15
N ALA A 124 -22.24 -13.38 3.00
CA ALA A 124 -21.88 -14.49 3.88
C ALA A 124 -21.49 -15.74 3.09
N LYS A 125 -22.26 -16.10 2.05
CA LYS A 125 -21.97 -17.24 1.18
C LYS A 125 -20.65 -17.06 0.43
N ALA A 126 -20.42 -15.88 -0.13
CA ALA A 126 -19.17 -15.55 -0.81
C ALA A 126 -17.96 -15.63 0.13
N ARG A 127 -18.10 -15.15 1.38
CA ARG A 127 -17.05 -15.31 2.38
C ARG A 127 -16.75 -16.77 2.68
N GLN A 128 -17.79 -17.61 2.82
CA GLN A 128 -17.62 -19.04 3.03
C GLN A 128 -16.92 -19.72 1.84
N GLU A 129 -17.27 -19.36 0.61
CA GLU A 129 -16.60 -19.87 -0.60
C GLU A 129 -15.13 -19.43 -0.67
N ALA A 130 -14.84 -18.16 -0.35
CA ALA A 130 -13.48 -17.64 -0.29
C ALA A 130 -12.65 -18.37 0.78
N ASP A 131 -13.21 -18.63 1.96
CA ASP A 131 -12.53 -19.37 3.03
C ASP A 131 -12.18 -20.82 2.61
N LYS A 132 -13.05 -21.48 1.83
CA LYS A 132 -12.75 -22.80 1.25
C LYS A 132 -11.56 -22.73 0.29
N ILE A 133 -11.57 -21.77 -0.63
CA ILE A 133 -10.47 -21.57 -1.59
C ILE A 133 -9.15 -21.27 -0.86
N LEU A 134 -9.19 -20.39 0.14
CA LEU A 134 -8.02 -20.07 0.94
C LEU A 134 -7.50 -21.28 1.71
N SER A 135 -8.38 -22.17 2.17
CA SER A 135 -7.99 -23.43 2.84
C SER A 135 -7.24 -24.36 1.88
N VAL A 136 -7.76 -24.54 0.67
CA VAL A 136 -7.08 -25.28 -0.41
C VAL A 136 -5.69 -24.70 -0.70
N TRP A 137 -5.62 -23.37 -0.83
CA TRP A 137 -4.36 -22.66 -1.11
C TRP A 137 -3.34 -22.82 0.02
N ARG A 138 -3.80 -22.92 1.27
CA ARG A 138 -2.97 -23.20 2.47
C ARG A 138 -2.54 -24.66 2.56
N GLY A 139 -3.02 -25.55 1.68
CA GLY A 139 -2.79 -27.00 1.78
C GLY A 139 -3.52 -27.65 2.95
N ARG A 140 -4.62 -27.03 3.40
CA ARG A 140 -5.55 -27.62 4.38
C ARG A 140 -6.75 -28.14 3.61
N ASP A 141 -6.62 -29.36 3.09
CA ASP A 141 -7.70 -30.20 2.55
C ASP A 141 -7.39 -31.65 2.88
#